data_AF-A0A2K3NE62-F1
#
_entry.id   AF-A0A2K3NE62-F1
#
_cell.length_a   1.000
_cell.length_b   1.000
_cell.length_c   1.000
_cell.angle_alpha   90.00
_cell.angle_beta   90.00
_cell.angle_gamma   90.00
#
_symmetry.space_group_name_H-M   'P 1'
#
loop_
_entity.id
_entity.type
_entity.pdbx_description
1 polymer ?
#
loop_
_entity_poly.entity_id
_entity_poly.type
_entity_poly.pdbx_seq_one_letter_code
_entity_poly.pdbx_strand_id
1 'polypeptide(L)'
;MSKEDIKSNNIVIFFGKAGFPCPSRRNPSDHFLRCINSDFDTVTTTMASRSTHEPKTLAPSIMNLPTAAIKAILIEKYRWSEYAICARARIKEISNFEGHDYESKIKSQAKWWKQLSTLTHRSFVNMSRDIGSIFARGACGAFISGFMTFMSIGGFPSFIEEMKVFYKERLNGYYGIAVYILSNFLSSFPFVAVMSFATGTITYYMVRFRPGFSHLLYICLDLLGCIAVVETSMMIIAALVPNFLMGLIIGAGYIGLMMMTAGYFRQIYDLPKFFWRYPISYINYGAWGLQGAFKNDLIGMEFDPMIPGGPKLKGEIILTTMLGMKVDYSKWWDLAMVIFILMLLRVIFFFILKFKERAVPFLHSIYTKQTLERIKKRPSFRKTPSFASKRHQPLHPLSSQEGLNSPSY
;
A
#
# COMPACT_ATOMS: atom_id res chain seq x y z
N MET A 1 0.88 -33.92 -28.92
CA MET A 1 0.46 -34.30 -27.56
C MET A 1 1.40 -33.62 -26.59
N SER A 2 0.89 -32.69 -25.77
CA SER A 2 1.74 -31.86 -24.91
C SER A 2 2.39 -32.70 -23.80
N LYS A 3 3.53 -32.27 -23.27
CA LYS A 3 4.18 -32.95 -22.12
C LYS A 3 3.26 -33.04 -20.88
N GLU A 4 2.24 -32.19 -20.82
CA GLU A 4 1.23 -32.17 -19.76
C GLU A 4 0.19 -33.27 -19.94
N ASP A 5 -0.23 -33.55 -21.18
CA ASP A 5 -1.17 -34.64 -21.50
C ASP A 5 -0.60 -36.03 -21.11
N ILE A 6 0.71 -36.23 -21.32
CA ILE A 6 1.41 -37.48 -20.98
C ILE A 6 1.46 -37.68 -19.46
N LYS A 7 1.69 -36.62 -18.68
CA LYS A 7 1.70 -36.68 -17.22
C LYS A 7 0.31 -36.94 -16.65
N SER A 8 -0.71 -36.31 -17.22
CA SER A 8 -2.11 -36.49 -16.78
C SER A 8 -2.57 -37.93 -16.98
N ASN A 9 -2.26 -38.53 -18.14
CA ASN A 9 -2.61 -39.93 -18.43
C ASN A 9 -1.93 -40.93 -17.46
N ASN A 10 -0.66 -40.70 -17.11
CA ASN A 10 0.07 -41.58 -16.20
C ASN A 10 -0.53 -41.60 -14.78
N ILE A 11 -1.04 -40.46 -14.30
CA ILE A 11 -1.71 -40.36 -12.99
C ILE A 11 -3.05 -41.10 -13.02
N VAL A 12 -3.85 -40.94 -14.10
CA VAL A 12 -5.12 -41.66 -14.26
C VAL A 12 -4.91 -43.18 -14.23
N ILE A 13 -3.87 -43.67 -14.91
CA ILE A 13 -3.51 -45.09 -14.93
C ILE A 13 -3.04 -45.56 -13.54
N PHE A 14 -2.25 -44.75 -12.82
CA PHE A 14 -1.79 -45.08 -11.48
C PHE A 14 -2.94 -45.19 -10.47
N PHE A 15 -3.85 -44.21 -10.45
CA PHE A 15 -5.03 -44.24 -9.58
C PHE A 15 -5.99 -45.37 -9.93
N GLY A 16 -6.16 -45.69 -11.22
CA GLY A 16 -6.89 -46.87 -11.68
C GLY A 16 -6.29 -48.18 -11.17
N LYS A 17 -4.97 -48.37 -11.32
CA LYS A 17 -4.23 -49.52 -10.75
C LYS A 17 -4.27 -49.53 -9.22
N ALA A 18 -4.41 -48.37 -8.59
CA ALA A 18 -4.54 -48.24 -7.15
C ALA A 18 -5.89 -48.73 -6.61
N GLY A 19 -6.90 -48.90 -7.47
CA GLY A 19 -8.27 -49.25 -7.08
C GLY A 19 -9.21 -48.04 -7.03
N PHE A 20 -8.75 -46.88 -7.49
CA PHE A 20 -9.49 -45.60 -7.49
C PHE A 20 -9.58 -45.03 -8.91
N PRO A 21 -10.29 -45.71 -9.85
CA PRO A 21 -10.39 -45.24 -11.23
C PRO A 21 -11.21 -43.94 -11.32
N CYS A 22 -10.72 -42.98 -12.10
CA CYS A 22 -11.46 -41.75 -12.36
C CYS A 22 -12.70 -42.02 -13.23
N PRO A 23 -13.91 -41.58 -12.82
CA PRO A 23 -15.11 -41.72 -13.64
C PRO A 23 -15.00 -40.97 -14.97
N SER A 24 -15.53 -41.55 -16.05
CA SER A 24 -15.35 -41.05 -17.44
C SER A 24 -15.92 -39.65 -17.71
N ARG A 25 -16.78 -39.11 -16.84
CA ARG A 25 -17.38 -37.77 -16.96
C ARG A 25 -16.91 -36.78 -15.89
N ARG A 26 -15.86 -37.12 -15.14
CA ARG A 26 -15.35 -36.30 -14.05
C ARG A 26 -13.97 -35.75 -14.39
N ASN A 27 -13.72 -34.49 -14.02
CA ASN A 27 -12.39 -33.90 -14.14
C ASN A 27 -11.40 -34.71 -13.26
N PRO A 28 -10.32 -35.29 -13.83
CA PRO A 28 -9.36 -36.10 -13.09
C PRO A 28 -8.71 -35.35 -11.92
N SER A 29 -8.41 -34.06 -12.10
CA SER A 29 -7.79 -33.24 -11.05
C SER A 29 -8.71 -33.08 -9.84
N ASP A 30 -10.00 -32.81 -10.03
CA ASP A 30 -10.99 -32.75 -8.93
C ASP A 30 -11.14 -34.11 -8.24
N HIS A 31 -11.13 -35.20 -9.02
CA HIS A 31 -11.25 -36.55 -8.47
C HIS A 31 -10.07 -36.91 -7.56
N PHE A 32 -8.84 -36.70 -8.01
CA PHE A 32 -7.65 -37.04 -7.22
C PHE A 32 -7.50 -36.14 -5.99
N LEU A 33 -7.83 -34.86 -6.11
CA LEU A 33 -7.77 -33.91 -5.00
C LEU A 33 -8.75 -34.30 -3.90
N ARG A 34 -9.93 -34.80 -4.25
CA ARG A 34 -10.87 -35.37 -3.26
C ARG A 34 -10.38 -36.68 -2.64
N CYS A 35 -9.69 -37.54 -3.38
CA CYS A 35 -9.15 -38.80 -2.85
C CYS A 35 -8.00 -38.59 -1.84
N ILE A 36 -7.32 -37.44 -1.87
CA ILE A 36 -6.14 -37.16 -1.05
C ILE A 36 -6.40 -36.03 -0.03
N ASN A 37 -7.44 -35.21 -0.19
CA ASN A 37 -7.71 -34.15 0.76
C ASN A 37 -8.65 -34.60 1.89
N SER A 38 -8.12 -34.66 3.11
CA SER A 38 -8.84 -35.08 4.32
C SER A 38 -9.93 -34.10 4.75
N ASP A 39 -9.88 -32.84 4.29
CA ASP A 39 -10.86 -31.80 4.66
C ASP A 39 -12.28 -32.15 4.19
N PHE A 40 -12.41 -32.99 3.14
CA PHE A 40 -13.70 -33.45 2.64
C PHE A 40 -14.34 -34.53 3.54
N ASP A 41 -13.57 -35.28 4.32
CA ASP A 41 -14.10 -36.26 5.28
C ASP A 41 -14.86 -35.54 6.42
N THR A 42 -14.35 -34.39 6.84
CA THR A 42 -14.93 -33.55 7.90
C THR A 42 -16.28 -32.96 7.46
N VAL A 43 -16.39 -32.52 6.21
CA VAL A 43 -17.64 -32.01 5.65
C VAL A 43 -18.68 -33.13 5.52
N THR A 44 -18.25 -34.33 5.12
CA THR A 44 -19.12 -35.49 4.92
C THR A 44 -19.68 -36.03 6.25
N THR A 45 -18.84 -36.08 7.29
CA THR A 45 -19.27 -36.43 8.67
C THR A 45 -20.23 -35.40 9.27
N THR A 46 -20.00 -34.11 9.01
CA THR A 46 -20.88 -33.02 9.47
C THR A 46 -22.24 -33.03 8.75
N MET A 47 -22.27 -33.40 7.46
CA MET A 47 -23.53 -33.56 6.71
C MET A 47 -24.30 -34.83 7.12
N ALA A 48 -23.60 -35.93 7.40
CA ALA A 48 -24.22 -37.16 7.90
C ALA A 48 -24.90 -36.96 9.27
N SER A 49 -24.33 -36.11 10.15
CA SER A 49 -24.96 -35.78 11.44
C SER A 49 -26.24 -34.93 11.33
N ARG A 50 -26.59 -34.43 10.15
CA ARG A 50 -27.78 -33.58 9.93
C ARG A 50 -28.96 -34.29 9.24
N SER A 51 -28.82 -35.55 8.84
CA SER A 51 -29.85 -36.27 8.10
C SER A 51 -30.36 -37.49 8.88
N THR A 52 -31.46 -37.31 9.62
CA THR A 52 -32.28 -38.42 10.14
C THR A 52 -33.19 -38.95 9.02
N HIS A 53 -33.26 -40.28 8.90
CA HIS A 53 -34.11 -41.11 8.02
C HIS A 53 -33.68 -41.30 6.56
N GLU A 54 -33.03 -42.43 6.26
CA GLU A 54 -33.63 -43.58 5.55
C GLU A 54 -32.61 -44.73 5.33
N PRO A 55 -33.04 -46.00 5.26
CA PRO A 55 -32.15 -47.15 5.12
C PRO A 55 -31.73 -47.35 3.67
N LYS A 56 -30.43 -47.31 3.37
CA LYS A 56 -29.89 -47.71 2.06
C LYS A 56 -29.17 -49.05 2.16
N THR A 57 -29.91 -50.08 1.80
CA THR A 57 -29.41 -51.37 1.32
C THR A 57 -28.69 -51.15 -0.01
N LEU A 58 -27.35 -51.17 -0.02
CA LEU A 58 -26.56 -51.45 -1.22
C LEU A 58 -25.12 -51.79 -0.81
N ALA A 59 -24.52 -52.76 -1.51
CA ALA A 59 -23.21 -53.38 -1.30
C ALA A 59 -22.06 -52.42 -0.87
N PRO A 60 -21.01 -52.93 -0.19
CA PRO A 60 -19.88 -52.11 0.27
C PRO A 60 -19.11 -51.55 -0.93
N SER A 61 -19.53 -50.39 -1.42
CA SER A 61 -18.80 -49.66 -2.45
C SER A 61 -17.59 -48.97 -1.81
N ILE A 62 -16.47 -49.01 -2.52
CA ILE A 62 -15.15 -48.46 -2.16
C ILE A 62 -15.19 -46.93 -1.88
N MET A 63 -16.35 -46.27 -2.05
CA MET A 63 -16.58 -44.85 -1.76
C MET A 63 -16.70 -44.48 -0.27
N ASN A 64 -16.66 -45.44 0.66
CA ASN A 64 -16.81 -45.18 2.10
C ASN A 64 -15.49 -45.33 2.91
N LEU A 65 -14.32 -45.36 2.25
CA LEU A 65 -13.05 -45.40 2.98
C LEU A 65 -12.63 -43.99 3.42
N PRO A 66 -12.14 -43.80 4.66
CA PRO A 66 -11.58 -42.53 5.09
C PRO A 66 -10.35 -42.19 4.24
N THR A 67 -10.14 -40.90 3.97
CA THR A 67 -9.06 -40.39 3.12
C THR A 67 -7.67 -40.85 3.61
N ALA A 68 -7.51 -41.09 4.93
CA ALA A 68 -6.31 -41.65 5.51
C ALA A 68 -5.98 -43.06 5.00
N ALA A 69 -6.98 -43.93 4.82
CA ALA A 69 -6.79 -45.28 4.30
C ALA A 69 -6.46 -45.26 2.80
N ILE A 70 -7.11 -44.36 2.04
CA ILE A 70 -6.81 -44.14 0.61
C ILE A 70 -5.37 -43.66 0.43
N LYS A 71 -4.91 -42.70 1.25
CA LYS A 71 -3.50 -42.26 1.28
C LYS A 71 -2.54 -43.40 1.56
N ALA A 72 -2.82 -44.22 2.57
CA ALA A 72 -1.94 -45.34 2.94
C ALA A 72 -1.78 -46.33 1.77
N ILE A 73 -2.89 -46.70 1.11
CA ILE A 73 -2.89 -47.59 -0.05
C ILE A 73 -2.12 -46.97 -1.23
N LEU A 74 -2.31 -45.68 -1.48
CA LEU A 74 -1.59 -44.96 -2.56
C LEU A 74 -0.09 -44.89 -2.28
N ILE A 75 0.33 -44.64 -1.04
CA ILE A 75 1.74 -44.60 -0.63
C ILE A 75 2.38 -45.98 -0.78
N GLU A 76 1.68 -47.02 -0.34
CA GLU A 76 2.17 -48.40 -0.45
C GLU A 76 2.32 -48.82 -1.91
N LYS A 77 1.30 -48.59 -2.75
CA LYS A 77 1.37 -48.89 -4.18
C LYS A 77 2.39 -48.02 -4.91
N TYR A 78 2.59 -46.77 -4.50
CA TYR A 78 3.65 -45.93 -5.06
C TYR A 78 5.03 -46.53 -4.76
N ARG A 79 5.27 -46.99 -3.52
CA ARG A 79 6.56 -47.56 -3.09
C ARG A 79 7.03 -48.74 -3.95
N TRP A 80 6.10 -49.52 -4.48
CA TRP A 80 6.34 -50.69 -5.34
C TRP A 80 6.15 -50.40 -6.84
N SER A 81 5.83 -49.16 -7.22
CA SER A 81 5.61 -48.78 -8.60
C SER A 81 6.91 -48.44 -9.33
N GLU A 82 6.91 -48.64 -10.65
CA GLU A 82 7.98 -48.20 -11.55
C GLU A 82 8.26 -46.69 -11.42
N TYR A 83 7.23 -45.89 -11.12
CA TYR A 83 7.34 -44.46 -10.87
C TYR A 83 8.25 -44.13 -9.68
N ALA A 84 8.19 -44.89 -8.59
CA ALA A 84 9.07 -44.67 -7.44
C ALA A 84 10.52 -45.06 -7.74
N ILE A 85 10.73 -46.07 -8.59
CA ILE A 85 12.07 -46.47 -9.05
C ILE A 85 12.67 -45.36 -9.93
N CYS A 86 11.92 -44.88 -10.92
CA CYS A 86 12.33 -43.77 -11.77
C CYS A 86 12.57 -42.47 -10.96
N ALA A 87 11.71 -42.17 -9.99
CA ALA A 87 11.88 -41.01 -9.12
C ALA A 87 13.15 -41.12 -8.26
N ARG A 88 13.41 -42.29 -7.66
CA ARG A 88 14.64 -42.53 -6.89
C ARG A 88 15.89 -42.48 -7.76
N ALA A 89 15.84 -43.00 -8.98
CA ALA A 89 16.94 -42.91 -9.94
C ALA A 89 17.25 -41.45 -10.30
N ARG A 90 16.22 -40.63 -10.56
CA ARG A 90 16.38 -39.18 -10.80
C ARG A 90 16.91 -38.44 -9.58
N ILE A 91 16.44 -38.77 -8.37
CA ILE A 91 16.96 -38.17 -7.13
C ILE A 91 18.44 -38.50 -6.97
N LYS A 92 18.86 -39.72 -7.29
CA LYS A 92 20.26 -40.15 -7.21
C LYS A 92 21.14 -39.52 -8.29
N GLU A 93 20.60 -39.29 -9.50
CA GLU A 93 21.28 -38.49 -10.53
C GLU A 93 21.48 -37.04 -10.07
N ILE A 94 20.46 -36.42 -9.50
CA ILE A 94 20.52 -35.04 -8.99
C ILE A 94 21.50 -34.95 -7.81
N SER A 95 21.48 -35.91 -6.87
CA SER A 95 22.41 -35.91 -5.74
C SER A 95 23.87 -36.07 -6.16
N ASN A 96 24.14 -36.83 -7.22
CA ASN A 96 25.49 -37.00 -7.76
C ASN A 96 26.00 -35.74 -8.46
N PHE A 97 25.11 -34.88 -8.99
CA PHE A 97 25.47 -33.55 -9.50
C PHE A 97 25.68 -32.51 -8.38
N GLU A 98 25.07 -32.70 -7.21
CA GLU A 98 25.07 -31.73 -6.09
C GLU A 98 26.16 -31.99 -5.03
N GLY A 99 26.83 -33.15 -5.06
CA GLY A 99 27.63 -33.69 -3.95
C GLY A 99 29.00 -33.05 -3.66
N HIS A 100 29.50 -32.09 -4.43
CA HIS A 100 30.85 -31.52 -4.17
C HIS A 100 30.90 -30.03 -3.81
N ASP A 101 29.83 -29.25 -3.98
CA ASP A 101 29.87 -27.80 -3.76
C ASP A 101 28.62 -27.20 -3.08
N TYR A 102 27.58 -28.00 -2.83
CA TYR A 102 26.27 -27.47 -2.41
C TYR A 102 25.94 -27.70 -0.93
N GLU A 103 26.53 -28.69 -0.27
CA GLU A 103 26.21 -29.02 1.13
C GLU A 103 26.64 -27.91 2.12
N SER A 104 27.66 -27.11 1.77
CA SER A 104 28.03 -25.91 2.53
C SER A 104 27.04 -24.74 2.35
N LYS A 105 26.25 -24.73 1.27
CA LYS A 105 25.29 -23.66 0.94
C LYS A 105 23.89 -23.88 1.51
N ILE A 106 23.48 -25.12 1.81
CA ILE A 106 22.13 -25.41 2.34
C ILE A 106 21.91 -24.81 3.75
N LYS A 107 22.98 -24.59 4.53
CA LYS A 107 22.87 -23.83 5.80
C LYS A 107 22.92 -22.32 5.63
N SER A 108 23.18 -21.79 4.44
CA SER A 108 23.15 -20.36 4.18
C SER A 108 21.79 -19.99 3.60
N GLN A 109 20.88 -19.56 4.48
CA GLN A 109 19.73 -18.72 4.09
C GLN A 109 20.21 -17.75 3.01
N ALA A 110 19.62 -17.83 1.81
CA ALA A 110 20.03 -16.98 0.70
C ALA A 110 20.03 -15.53 1.19
N LYS A 111 21.21 -14.89 1.23
CA LYS A 111 21.33 -13.50 1.66
C LYS A 111 20.28 -12.67 0.92
N TRP A 112 19.65 -11.73 1.62
CA TRP A 112 18.58 -10.87 1.08
C TRP A 112 18.90 -10.34 -0.33
N TRP A 113 20.16 -9.98 -0.59
CA TRP A 113 20.66 -9.57 -1.91
C TRP A 113 20.52 -10.62 -3.03
N LYS A 114 20.77 -11.90 -2.75
CA LYS A 114 20.57 -12.98 -3.72
C LYS A 114 19.08 -13.25 -3.96
N GLN A 115 18.26 -13.16 -2.91
CA GLN A 115 16.80 -13.26 -3.06
C GLN A 115 16.26 -12.11 -3.91
N LEU A 116 16.67 -10.87 -3.59
CA LEU A 116 16.30 -9.67 -4.35
C LEU A 116 16.77 -9.77 -5.81
N SER A 117 18.05 -10.07 -6.04
CA SER A 117 18.60 -10.22 -7.40
C SER A 117 17.88 -11.29 -8.21
N THR A 118 17.61 -12.45 -7.62
CA THR A 118 16.90 -13.55 -8.30
C THR A 118 15.45 -13.19 -8.59
N LEU A 119 14.75 -12.52 -7.66
CA LEU A 119 13.38 -12.06 -7.85
C LEU A 119 13.28 -10.96 -8.91
N THR A 120 14.18 -9.97 -8.88
CA THR A 120 14.25 -8.90 -9.87
C THR A 120 14.55 -9.47 -11.26
N HIS A 121 15.53 -10.36 -11.37
CA HIS A 121 15.86 -11.03 -12.63
C HIS A 121 14.70 -11.88 -13.15
N ARG A 122 14.05 -12.66 -12.29
CA ARG A 122 12.88 -13.47 -12.68
C ARG A 122 11.73 -12.58 -13.13
N SER A 123 11.47 -11.48 -12.45
CA SER A 123 10.41 -10.52 -12.81
C SER A 123 10.71 -9.87 -14.16
N PHE A 124 11.97 -9.52 -14.42
CA PHE A 124 12.44 -8.98 -15.70
C PHE A 124 12.21 -9.96 -16.86
N VAL A 125 12.58 -11.24 -16.67
CA VAL A 125 12.40 -12.28 -17.70
C VAL A 125 10.92 -12.61 -17.90
N ASN A 126 10.13 -12.68 -16.82
CA ASN A 126 8.70 -12.99 -16.91
C ASN A 126 7.90 -11.89 -17.60
N MET A 127 8.20 -10.61 -17.32
CA MET A 127 7.58 -9.47 -17.98
C MET A 127 7.88 -9.43 -19.49
N SER A 128 9.01 -10.01 -19.91
CA SER A 128 9.42 -10.03 -21.32
C SER A 128 8.79 -11.14 -22.17
N ARG A 129 8.12 -12.13 -21.56
CA ARG A 129 7.67 -13.36 -22.26
C ARG A 129 6.20 -13.37 -22.65
N ASP A 130 5.36 -12.50 -22.10
CA ASP A 130 3.90 -12.63 -22.22
C ASP A 130 3.27 -11.54 -23.10
N ILE A 131 2.47 -11.96 -24.09
CA ILE A 131 1.73 -11.13 -25.05
C ILE A 131 0.54 -10.40 -24.39
N GLY A 132 0.24 -10.66 -23.11
CA GLY A 132 -0.62 -9.82 -22.23
C GLY A 132 -0.04 -8.44 -21.87
N SER A 133 0.83 -7.92 -22.71
CA SER A 133 1.82 -6.87 -22.44
C SER A 133 1.24 -5.48 -22.14
N ILE A 134 0.09 -5.10 -22.73
CA ILE A 134 -0.48 -3.76 -22.54
C ILE A 134 -0.99 -3.58 -21.12
N PHE A 135 -1.76 -4.54 -20.62
CA PHE A 135 -2.35 -4.46 -19.27
C PHE A 135 -1.26 -4.56 -18.21
N ALA A 136 -0.25 -5.42 -18.39
CA ALA A 136 0.88 -5.53 -17.48
C ALA A 136 1.73 -4.24 -17.42
N ARG A 137 1.97 -3.59 -18.56
CA ARG A 137 2.64 -2.28 -18.64
C ARG A 137 1.83 -1.20 -17.93
N GLY A 138 0.53 -1.16 -18.17
CA GLY A 138 -0.39 -0.25 -17.50
C GLY A 138 -0.48 -0.46 -16.00
N ALA A 139 -0.57 -1.72 -15.57
CA ALA A 139 -0.54 -2.13 -14.18
C ALA A 139 0.74 -1.72 -13.48
N CYS A 140 1.89 -1.85 -14.15
CA CYS A 140 3.16 -1.43 -13.60
C CYS A 140 3.25 0.10 -13.46
N GLY A 141 2.81 0.85 -14.48
CA GLY A 141 2.73 2.31 -14.41
C GLY A 141 1.84 2.80 -13.27
N ALA A 142 0.64 2.22 -13.14
CA ALA A 142 -0.28 2.51 -12.05
C ALA A 142 0.26 2.10 -10.68
N PHE A 143 0.90 0.93 -10.58
CA PHE A 143 1.53 0.47 -9.36
C PHE A 143 2.63 1.43 -8.93
N ILE A 144 3.46 1.94 -9.84
CA ILE A 144 4.55 2.83 -9.45
C ILE A 144 4.03 4.21 -9.07
N SER A 145 3.11 4.76 -9.86
CA SER A 145 2.46 6.03 -9.56
C SER A 145 1.68 5.97 -8.23
N GLY A 146 1.04 4.85 -7.90
CA GLY A 146 0.28 4.68 -6.66
C GLY A 146 1.11 4.24 -5.45
N PHE A 147 1.91 3.17 -5.60
CA PHE A 147 2.65 2.54 -4.51
C PHE A 147 3.86 3.34 -4.05
N MET A 148 4.66 3.93 -4.95
CA MET A 148 5.78 4.78 -4.53
C MET A 148 5.30 6.02 -3.80
N THR A 149 4.17 6.54 -4.24
CA THR A 149 3.48 7.65 -3.60
C THR A 149 2.96 7.25 -2.22
N PHE A 150 2.44 6.03 -2.04
CA PHE A 150 2.06 5.50 -0.73
C PHE A 150 3.25 5.32 0.23
N MET A 151 4.41 4.88 -0.27
CA MET A 151 5.62 4.73 0.55
C MET A 151 6.11 6.06 1.14
N SER A 152 5.74 7.19 0.53
CA SER A 152 6.07 8.53 1.04
C SER A 152 5.39 8.85 2.39
N ILE A 153 4.38 8.06 2.83
CA ILE A 153 3.83 8.13 4.20
C ILE A 153 4.92 7.88 5.25
N GLY A 154 5.96 7.12 4.92
CA GLY A 154 7.08 6.88 5.84
C GLY A 154 7.80 8.16 6.29
N GLY A 155 7.70 9.25 5.53
CA GLY A 155 8.24 10.57 5.91
C GLY A 155 7.35 11.37 6.88
N PHE A 156 6.12 10.92 7.14
CA PHE A 156 5.16 11.65 7.98
C PHE A 156 5.65 11.96 9.41
N PRO A 157 6.33 11.04 10.14
CA PRO A 157 6.90 11.37 11.45
C PRO A 157 7.86 12.57 11.40
N SER A 158 8.73 12.65 10.37
CA SER A 158 9.67 13.75 10.18
C SER A 158 8.94 15.08 10.03
N PHE A 159 7.87 15.12 9.22
CA PHE A 159 7.10 16.36 9.02
C PHE A 159 6.44 16.88 10.30
N ILE A 160 5.99 15.98 11.18
CA ILE A 160 5.43 16.37 12.48
C ILE A 160 6.52 16.99 13.37
N GLU A 161 7.72 16.45 13.36
CA GLU A 161 8.86 17.01 14.11
C GLU A 161 9.26 18.39 13.57
N GLU A 162 9.39 18.52 12.24
CA GLU A 162 9.65 19.79 11.58
C GLU A 162 8.60 20.85 11.90
N MET A 163 7.32 20.47 11.91
CA MET A 163 6.22 21.37 12.28
C MET A 163 6.36 21.89 13.72
N LYS A 164 6.77 21.05 14.68
CA LYS A 164 6.97 21.47 16.07
C LYS A 164 8.11 22.49 16.18
N VAL A 165 9.22 22.24 15.50
CA VAL A 165 10.37 23.16 15.46
C VAL A 165 9.95 24.48 14.81
N PHE A 166 9.25 24.41 13.69
CA PHE A 166 8.72 25.57 12.98
C PHE A 166 7.88 26.48 13.88
N TYR A 167 6.92 25.94 14.64
CA TYR A 167 6.11 26.77 15.54
C TYR A 167 6.97 27.46 16.61
N LYS A 168 7.99 26.77 17.15
CA LYS A 168 8.89 27.33 18.16
C LYS A 168 9.74 28.47 17.60
N GLU A 169 10.36 28.28 16.44
CA GLU A 169 11.21 29.29 15.80
C GLU A 169 10.40 30.48 15.29
N ARG A 170 9.18 30.23 14.83
CA ARG A 170 8.25 31.27 14.39
C ARG A 170 7.79 32.16 15.54
N LEU A 171 7.50 31.60 16.72
CA LEU A 171 7.16 32.37 17.91
C LEU A 171 8.32 33.28 18.37
N ASN A 172 9.56 32.86 18.12
CA ASN A 172 10.76 33.65 18.40
C ASN A 172 11.10 34.66 17.29
N GLY A 173 10.37 34.66 16.17
CA GLY A 173 10.52 35.67 15.10
C GLY A 173 11.65 35.42 14.11
N TYR A 174 12.26 34.22 14.04
CA TYR A 174 13.42 33.96 13.18
C TYR A 174 13.15 34.06 11.68
N TYR A 175 12.00 33.55 11.20
CA TYR A 175 11.65 33.58 9.78
C TYR A 175 10.13 33.56 9.54
N GLY A 176 9.72 33.85 8.30
CA GLY A 176 8.33 33.88 7.86
C GLY A 176 7.85 32.56 7.25
N ILE A 177 6.53 32.39 7.17
CA ILE A 177 5.87 31.19 6.60
C ILE A 177 6.31 30.93 5.15
N ALA A 178 6.40 31.98 4.33
CA ALA A 178 6.79 31.83 2.92
C ALA A 178 8.23 31.32 2.77
N VAL A 179 9.15 31.81 3.60
CA VAL A 179 10.56 31.39 3.61
C VAL A 179 10.65 29.91 4.00
N TYR A 180 9.90 29.48 5.01
CA TYR A 180 9.83 28.07 5.41
C TYR A 180 9.34 27.14 4.30
N ILE A 181 8.25 27.51 3.61
CA ILE A 181 7.71 26.67 2.53
C ILE A 181 8.70 26.55 1.38
N LEU A 182 9.36 27.66 1.03
CA LEU A 182 10.34 27.69 -0.04
C LEU A 182 11.62 26.91 0.34
N SER A 183 12.14 27.10 1.55
CA SER A 183 13.34 26.40 2.02
C SER A 183 13.10 24.90 2.14
N ASN A 184 11.94 24.49 2.66
CA ASN A 184 11.55 23.09 2.72
C ASN A 184 11.53 22.47 1.31
N PHE A 185 10.87 23.11 0.35
CA PHE A 185 10.82 22.61 -1.03
C PHE A 185 12.21 22.49 -1.67
N LEU A 186 13.06 23.52 -1.53
CA LEU A 186 14.42 23.49 -2.08
C LEU A 186 15.29 22.42 -1.40
N SER A 187 15.10 22.20 -0.10
CA SER A 187 15.84 21.18 0.65
C SER A 187 15.42 19.76 0.30
N SER A 188 14.13 19.50 0.06
CA SER A 188 13.63 18.16 -0.27
C SER A 188 13.82 17.80 -1.74
N PHE A 189 13.82 18.79 -2.63
CA PHE A 189 13.95 18.61 -4.08
C PHE A 189 15.07 17.66 -4.53
N PRO A 190 16.35 17.79 -4.10
CA PRO A 190 17.42 16.90 -4.56
C PRO A 190 17.19 15.44 -4.16
N PHE A 191 16.64 15.20 -2.97
CA PHE A 191 16.35 13.84 -2.50
C PHE A 191 15.20 13.22 -3.29
N VAL A 192 14.11 13.97 -3.48
CA VAL A 192 12.96 13.53 -4.28
C VAL A 192 13.36 13.32 -5.74
N ALA A 193 14.23 14.17 -6.29
CA ALA A 193 14.76 14.02 -7.64
C ALA A 193 15.60 12.74 -7.78
N VAL A 194 16.54 12.47 -6.87
CA VAL A 194 17.34 11.23 -6.92
C VAL A 194 16.44 9.99 -6.81
N MET A 195 15.47 10.00 -5.89
CA MET A 195 14.56 8.87 -5.70
C MET A 195 13.66 8.62 -6.92
N SER A 196 13.12 9.68 -7.52
CA SER A 196 12.28 9.59 -8.72
C SER A 196 13.07 9.17 -9.95
N PHE A 197 14.26 9.72 -10.18
CA PHE A 197 15.10 9.33 -11.32
C PHE A 197 15.62 7.90 -11.20
N ALA A 198 16.06 7.48 -10.01
CA ALA A 198 16.50 6.10 -9.79
C ALA A 198 15.36 5.12 -10.05
N THR A 199 14.19 5.36 -9.45
CA THR A 199 13.01 4.50 -9.58
C THR A 199 12.46 4.48 -11.01
N GLY A 200 12.31 5.66 -11.62
CA GLY A 200 11.82 5.82 -12.99
C GLY A 200 12.71 5.11 -13.99
N THR A 201 14.04 5.25 -13.85
CA THR A 201 15.01 4.58 -14.74
C THR A 201 14.96 3.06 -14.59
N ILE A 202 14.97 2.54 -13.36
CA ILE A 202 14.90 1.09 -13.10
C ILE A 202 13.63 0.51 -13.73
N THR A 203 12.49 1.15 -13.50
CA THR A 203 11.21 0.72 -14.04
C THR A 203 11.20 0.74 -15.56
N TYR A 204 11.67 1.85 -16.13
CA TYR A 204 11.63 2.07 -17.57
C TYR A 204 12.30 0.94 -18.34
N TYR A 205 13.47 0.49 -17.87
CA TYR A 205 14.15 -0.66 -18.45
C TYR A 205 13.50 -1.99 -18.06
N MET A 206 12.99 -2.14 -16.83
CA MET A 206 12.36 -3.37 -16.36
C MET A 206 11.09 -3.74 -17.14
N VAL A 207 10.24 -2.76 -17.40
CA VAL A 207 8.96 -2.93 -18.10
C VAL A 207 9.12 -2.89 -19.62
N ARG A 208 10.30 -2.45 -20.10
CA ARG A 208 10.53 -2.10 -21.51
C ARG A 208 9.46 -1.13 -22.01
N PHE A 209 9.37 0.03 -21.36
CA PHE A 209 8.56 1.14 -21.88
C PHE A 209 9.08 1.59 -23.24
N ARG A 210 8.27 2.40 -23.96
CA ARG A 210 8.63 2.89 -25.30
C ARG A 210 10.04 3.51 -25.31
N PRO A 211 10.95 3.06 -26.20
CA PRO A 211 12.31 3.58 -26.27
C PRO A 211 12.33 5.06 -26.70
N GLY A 212 13.02 5.89 -25.94
CA GLY A 212 13.35 7.27 -26.28
C GLY A 212 13.63 8.10 -25.04
N PHE A 213 14.63 8.99 -25.12
CA PHE A 213 15.03 9.83 -23.99
C PHE A 213 13.89 10.71 -23.45
N SER A 214 13.06 11.26 -24.34
CA SER A 214 11.88 12.05 -23.96
C SER A 214 10.86 11.25 -23.16
N HIS A 215 10.72 9.94 -23.42
CA HIS A 215 9.77 9.09 -22.72
C HIS A 215 10.27 8.71 -21.33
N LEU A 216 11.58 8.44 -21.20
CA LEU A 216 12.24 8.25 -19.91
C LEU A 216 12.15 9.51 -19.05
N LEU A 217 12.53 10.66 -19.60
CA LEU A 217 12.52 11.93 -18.89
C LEU A 217 11.10 12.30 -18.43
N TYR A 218 10.09 12.06 -19.27
CA TYR A 218 8.69 12.25 -18.88
C TYR A 218 8.31 11.40 -17.66
N ILE A 219 8.63 10.11 -17.65
CA ILE A 219 8.32 9.21 -16.51
C ILE A 219 9.01 9.68 -15.23
N CYS A 220 10.27 10.10 -15.31
CA CYS A 220 10.98 10.61 -14.15
C CYS A 220 10.36 11.92 -13.62
N LEU A 221 10.00 12.86 -14.50
CA LEU A 221 9.36 14.12 -14.10
C LEU A 221 7.94 13.93 -13.56
N ASP A 222 7.17 13.03 -14.16
CA ASP A 222 5.82 12.69 -13.69
C ASP A 222 5.86 12.07 -12.29
N LEU A 223 6.79 11.13 -12.07
CA LEU A 223 7.01 10.52 -10.76
C LEU A 223 7.50 11.54 -9.72
N LEU A 224 8.42 12.43 -10.11
CA LEU A 224 8.88 13.54 -9.26
C LEU A 224 7.72 14.44 -8.85
N GLY A 225 6.86 14.83 -9.80
CA GLY A 225 5.67 15.64 -9.54
C GLY A 225 4.69 14.97 -8.59
N CYS A 226 4.38 13.68 -8.80
CA CYS A 226 3.48 12.92 -7.94
C CYS A 226 4.01 12.82 -6.50
N ILE A 227 5.31 12.50 -6.32
CA ILE A 227 5.92 12.40 -4.99
C ILE A 227 5.93 13.77 -4.30
N ALA A 228 6.28 14.85 -5.01
CA ALA A 228 6.29 16.21 -4.47
C ALA A 228 4.89 16.70 -4.05
N VAL A 229 3.84 16.33 -4.81
CA VAL A 229 2.44 16.59 -4.45
C VAL A 229 2.10 15.89 -3.15
N VAL A 230 2.51 14.63 -2.99
CA VAL A 230 2.21 13.88 -1.77
C VAL A 230 2.98 14.36 -0.56
N GLU A 231 4.26 14.70 -0.70
CA GLU A 231 5.02 15.38 0.34
C GLU A 231 4.26 16.63 0.83
N THR A 232 3.83 17.48 -0.11
CA THR A 232 3.09 18.70 0.21
C THR A 232 1.74 18.40 0.90
N SER A 233 1.01 17.39 0.42
CA SER A 233 -0.27 16.98 1.03
C SER A 233 -0.08 16.45 2.46
N MET A 234 1.00 15.72 2.72
CA MET A 234 1.34 15.19 4.03
C MET A 234 1.76 16.29 4.99
N MET A 235 2.48 17.31 4.52
CA MET A 235 2.78 18.50 5.32
C MET A 235 1.51 19.26 5.72
N ILE A 236 0.53 19.38 4.81
CA ILE A 236 -0.77 19.99 5.13
C ILE A 236 -1.47 19.20 6.25
N ILE A 237 -1.52 17.87 6.13
CA ILE A 237 -2.11 17.00 7.15
C ILE A 237 -1.35 17.14 8.48
N ALA A 238 -0.01 17.14 8.46
CA ALA A 238 0.83 17.32 9.64
C ALA A 238 0.57 18.66 10.34
N ALA A 239 0.27 19.73 9.60
CA ALA A 239 -0.05 21.03 10.17
C ALA A 239 -1.46 21.09 10.80
N LEU A 240 -2.42 20.30 10.31
CA LEU A 240 -3.81 20.31 10.79
C LEU A 240 -4.04 19.38 11.98
N VAL A 241 -3.26 18.31 12.08
CA VAL A 241 -3.49 17.24 13.05
C VAL A 241 -2.71 17.52 14.35
N PRO A 242 -3.32 17.29 15.53
CA PRO A 242 -2.67 17.53 16.83
C PRO A 242 -1.71 16.41 17.25
N ASN A 243 -1.93 15.17 16.79
CA ASN A 243 -1.21 13.97 17.23
C ASN A 243 -0.73 13.13 16.04
N PHE A 244 0.44 12.50 16.17
CA PHE A 244 1.05 11.67 15.11
C PHE A 244 0.13 10.55 14.59
N LEU A 245 -0.47 9.75 15.48
CA LEU A 245 -1.29 8.61 15.09
C LEU A 245 -2.50 9.00 14.24
N MET A 246 -3.18 10.10 14.61
CA MET A 246 -4.32 10.63 13.86
C MET A 246 -3.89 11.09 12.46
N GLY A 247 -2.70 11.66 12.35
CA GLY A 247 -2.13 12.10 11.08
C GLY A 247 -1.78 10.94 10.16
N LEU A 248 -1.26 9.84 10.71
CA LEU A 248 -1.00 8.62 9.96
C LEU A 248 -2.29 8.03 9.38
N ILE A 249 -3.35 7.94 10.19
CA ILE A 249 -4.66 7.41 9.76
C ILE A 249 -5.27 8.29 8.65
N ILE A 250 -5.28 9.62 8.85
CA ILE A 250 -5.82 10.56 7.87
C ILE A 250 -4.98 10.56 6.59
N GLY A 251 -3.65 10.53 6.69
CA GLY A 251 -2.74 10.48 5.55
C GLY A 251 -2.90 9.21 4.72
N ALA A 252 -2.93 8.04 5.36
CA ALA A 252 -3.16 6.77 4.69
C ALA A 252 -4.54 6.71 4.03
N GLY A 253 -5.58 7.20 4.71
CA GLY A 253 -6.93 7.31 4.16
C GLY A 253 -6.99 8.25 2.94
N TYR A 254 -6.33 9.41 3.02
CA TYR A 254 -6.24 10.37 1.92
C TYR A 254 -5.55 9.77 0.68
N ILE A 255 -4.38 9.14 0.85
CA ILE A 255 -3.69 8.52 -0.29
C ILE A 255 -4.49 7.35 -0.84
N GLY A 256 -5.07 6.49 0.01
CA GLY A 256 -5.91 5.38 -0.44
C GLY A 256 -7.10 5.86 -1.28
N LEU A 257 -7.73 6.97 -0.86
CA LEU A 257 -8.83 7.62 -1.59
C LEU A 257 -8.37 8.16 -2.96
N MET A 258 -7.22 8.84 -2.99
CA MET A 258 -6.64 9.35 -4.24
C MET A 258 -6.24 8.21 -5.18
N MET A 259 -5.67 7.13 -4.66
CA MET A 259 -5.30 5.96 -5.46
C MET A 259 -6.53 5.25 -6.06
N MET A 260 -7.62 5.11 -5.28
CA MET A 260 -8.86 4.51 -5.76
C MET A 260 -9.50 5.31 -6.91
N THR A 261 -9.38 6.63 -6.87
CA THR A 261 -10.00 7.55 -7.84
C THR A 261 -9.08 7.95 -9.00
N ALA A 262 -7.86 7.42 -9.05
CA ALA A 262 -6.85 7.74 -10.06
C ALA A 262 -7.18 7.20 -11.48
N GLY A 263 -8.21 6.35 -11.62
CA GLY A 263 -8.64 5.84 -12.93
C GLY A 263 -8.09 4.46 -13.30
N TYR A 264 -7.18 3.88 -12.50
CA TYR A 264 -6.66 2.52 -12.73
C TYR A 264 -7.63 1.42 -12.27
N PHE A 265 -8.06 1.44 -11.00
CA PHE A 265 -8.93 0.41 -10.44
C PHE A 265 -10.35 0.46 -10.99
N ARG A 266 -10.82 1.67 -11.30
CA ARG A 266 -12.09 1.92 -11.96
C ARG A 266 -11.92 3.11 -12.89
N GLN A 267 -12.40 2.97 -14.12
CA GLN A 267 -12.30 4.00 -15.13
C GLN A 267 -13.08 5.25 -14.73
N ILE A 268 -12.50 6.43 -14.99
CA ILE A 268 -13.05 7.74 -14.57
C ILE A 268 -14.49 7.96 -15.04
N TYR A 269 -14.85 7.41 -16.21
CA TYR A 269 -16.19 7.56 -16.77
C TYR A 269 -17.29 6.87 -15.94
N ASP A 270 -16.94 5.76 -15.26
CA ASP A 270 -17.88 4.92 -14.51
C ASP A 270 -18.06 5.38 -13.05
N LEU A 271 -17.33 6.42 -12.62
CA LEU A 271 -17.51 6.98 -11.29
C LEU A 271 -18.80 7.82 -11.21
N PRO A 272 -19.52 7.76 -10.06
CA PRO A 272 -20.69 8.59 -9.84
C PRO A 272 -20.39 10.08 -10.05
N LYS A 273 -21.29 10.76 -10.78
CA LYS A 273 -21.05 12.11 -11.32
C LYS A 273 -20.84 13.19 -10.25
N PHE A 274 -21.63 13.16 -9.18
CA PHE A 274 -21.76 14.29 -8.25
C PHE A 274 -20.53 14.56 -7.37
N PHE A 275 -19.75 13.52 -7.04
CA PHE A 275 -18.66 13.65 -6.06
C PHE A 275 -17.33 13.10 -6.58
N TRP A 276 -17.38 11.92 -7.19
CA TRP A 276 -16.17 11.18 -7.54
C TRP A 276 -15.60 11.59 -8.90
N ARG A 277 -16.46 11.72 -9.91
CA ARG A 277 -16.07 12.17 -11.24
C ARG A 277 -15.92 13.70 -11.34
N TYR A 278 -16.70 14.43 -10.57
CA TYR A 278 -16.55 15.87 -10.37
C TYR A 278 -16.78 16.12 -8.87
N PRO A 279 -15.87 16.75 -8.11
CA PRO A 279 -14.58 17.34 -8.49
C PRO A 279 -13.35 16.44 -8.24
N ILE A 280 -13.49 15.31 -7.53
CA ILE A 280 -12.34 14.57 -6.99
C ILE A 280 -11.36 14.11 -8.08
N SER A 281 -11.82 13.50 -9.17
CA SER A 281 -10.90 13.04 -10.23
C SER A 281 -10.14 14.16 -10.92
N TYR A 282 -10.65 15.40 -10.92
CA TYR A 282 -9.94 16.56 -11.49
C TYR A 282 -8.90 17.16 -10.55
N ILE A 283 -9.14 17.06 -9.23
CA ILE A 283 -8.19 17.51 -8.20
C ILE A 283 -7.12 16.44 -7.95
N ASN A 284 -7.41 15.19 -8.29
CA ASN A 284 -6.53 14.06 -8.05
C ASN A 284 -5.31 14.08 -9.00
N TYR A 285 -4.14 14.40 -8.45
CA TYR A 285 -2.87 14.36 -9.16
C TYR A 285 -2.56 12.97 -9.76
N GLY A 286 -2.97 11.89 -9.08
CA GLY A 286 -2.76 10.52 -9.54
C GLY A 286 -3.55 10.20 -10.81
N ALA A 287 -4.71 10.82 -11.00
CA ALA A 287 -5.49 10.68 -12.22
C ALA A 287 -4.80 11.34 -13.42
N TRP A 288 -4.20 12.51 -13.23
CA TRP A 288 -3.44 13.21 -14.27
C TRP A 288 -2.10 12.51 -14.56
N GLY A 289 -1.36 12.14 -13.52
CA GLY A 289 -0.09 11.44 -13.68
C GLY A 289 -0.25 10.11 -14.41
N LEU A 290 -1.28 9.32 -14.04
CA LEU A 290 -1.57 8.07 -14.71
C LEU A 290 -1.98 8.25 -16.18
N GLN A 291 -2.84 9.24 -16.48
CA GLN A 291 -3.22 9.57 -17.86
C GLN A 291 -2.01 9.96 -18.70
N GLY A 292 -1.14 10.81 -18.14
CA GLY A 292 0.10 11.23 -18.76
C GLY A 292 1.06 10.06 -19.01
N ALA A 293 1.23 9.18 -18.03
CA ALA A 293 2.07 7.98 -18.14
C ALA A 293 1.55 7.04 -19.24
N PHE A 294 0.24 6.80 -19.31
CA PHE A 294 -0.36 6.00 -20.36
C PHE A 294 -0.18 6.61 -21.75
N LYS A 295 -0.41 7.92 -21.91
CA LYS A 295 -0.18 8.63 -23.17
C LYS A 295 1.29 8.58 -23.58
N ASN A 296 2.20 8.71 -22.63
CA ASN A 296 3.63 8.65 -22.88
C ASN A 296 4.09 7.29 -23.42
N ASP A 297 3.47 6.21 -22.96
CA ASP A 297 3.85 4.85 -23.35
C ASP A 297 3.09 4.32 -24.57
N LEU A 298 1.79 4.61 -24.69
CA LEU A 298 0.90 3.99 -25.70
C LEU A 298 0.74 4.79 -26.99
N ILE A 299 0.86 6.12 -26.97
CA ILE A 299 0.71 6.92 -28.20
C ILE A 299 1.83 6.55 -29.19
N GLY A 300 1.45 6.23 -30.44
CA GLY A 300 2.37 5.83 -31.50
C GLY A 300 2.92 4.40 -31.41
N MET A 301 2.42 3.57 -30.50
CA MET A 301 2.71 2.12 -30.46
C MET A 301 1.63 1.34 -31.20
N GLU A 302 2.02 0.25 -31.85
CA GLU A 302 1.12 -0.73 -32.44
C GLU A 302 1.28 -2.06 -31.70
N PHE A 303 0.15 -2.68 -31.38
CA PHE A 303 0.10 -3.95 -30.67
C PHE A 303 -0.56 -5.02 -31.54
N ASP A 304 -0.12 -6.26 -31.35
CA ASP A 304 -0.76 -7.39 -32.00
C ASP A 304 -2.20 -7.56 -31.48
N PRO A 305 -3.14 -7.95 -32.36
CA PRO A 305 -4.55 -8.08 -32.00
C PRO A 305 -4.74 -9.16 -30.92
N MET A 306 -5.73 -8.96 -30.03
CA MET A 306 -6.12 -9.98 -29.03
C MET A 306 -6.68 -11.27 -29.66
N ILE A 307 -7.08 -11.21 -30.93
CA ILE A 307 -7.54 -12.35 -31.72
C ILE A 307 -6.51 -12.59 -32.83
N PRO A 308 -5.92 -13.79 -32.95
CA PRO A 308 -4.96 -14.09 -34.02
C PRO A 308 -5.58 -13.80 -35.40
N GLY A 309 -4.94 -12.92 -36.19
CA GLY A 309 -5.39 -12.56 -37.55
C GLY A 309 -6.15 -11.23 -37.69
N GLY A 310 -6.37 -10.49 -36.60
CA GLY A 310 -6.95 -9.13 -36.66
C GLY A 310 -5.97 -8.04 -37.15
N PRO A 311 -6.47 -6.82 -37.45
CA PRO A 311 -5.59 -5.67 -37.70
C PRO A 311 -4.84 -5.28 -36.42
N LYS A 312 -3.59 -4.81 -36.56
CA LYS A 312 -2.80 -4.29 -35.44
C LYS A 312 -3.55 -3.17 -34.73
N LEU A 313 -3.62 -3.23 -33.40
CA LEU A 313 -4.30 -2.23 -32.59
C LEU A 313 -3.33 -1.07 -32.30
N LYS A 314 -3.70 0.14 -32.71
CA LYS A 314 -2.99 1.36 -32.31
C LYS A 314 -3.23 1.63 -30.83
N GLY A 315 -2.19 2.05 -30.11
CA GLY A 315 -2.29 2.40 -28.70
C GLY A 315 -3.28 3.54 -28.40
N GLU A 316 -3.53 4.42 -29.37
CA GLU A 316 -4.57 5.46 -29.29
C GLU A 316 -5.98 4.87 -29.13
N ILE A 317 -6.29 3.82 -29.90
CA ILE A 317 -7.58 3.14 -29.83
C ILE A 317 -7.72 2.42 -28.48
N ILE A 318 -6.62 1.89 -27.94
CA ILE A 318 -6.60 1.30 -26.59
C ILE A 318 -6.88 2.37 -25.53
N LEU A 319 -6.22 3.52 -25.61
CA LEU A 319 -6.42 4.64 -24.69
C LEU A 319 -7.87 5.10 -24.65
N THR A 320 -8.52 5.24 -25.80
CA THR A 320 -9.91 5.72 -25.88
C THR A 320 -10.92 4.64 -25.52
N THR A 321 -10.73 3.42 -26.02
CA THR A 321 -11.74 2.35 -25.96
C THR A 321 -11.66 1.56 -24.66
N MET A 322 -10.44 1.22 -24.22
CA MET A 322 -10.21 0.38 -23.05
C MET A 322 -10.01 1.18 -21.76
N LEU A 323 -9.46 2.40 -21.86
CA LEU A 323 -9.15 3.24 -20.70
C LEU A 323 -10.00 4.51 -20.62
N GLY A 324 -10.82 4.82 -21.64
CA GLY A 324 -11.73 5.97 -21.66
C GLY A 324 -11.05 7.33 -21.60
N MET A 325 -9.79 7.42 -22.02
CA MET A 325 -9.00 8.66 -21.96
C MET A 325 -9.18 9.50 -23.20
N LYS A 326 -9.16 10.83 -23.03
CA LYS A 326 -9.13 11.78 -24.14
C LYS A 326 -7.70 11.94 -24.66
N VAL A 327 -7.52 11.78 -25.97
CA VAL A 327 -6.21 11.88 -26.65
C VAL A 327 -6.04 13.24 -27.36
N ASP A 328 -7.02 14.13 -27.24
CA ASP A 328 -7.11 15.42 -27.95
C ASP A 328 -5.96 16.39 -27.62
N TYR A 329 -5.22 16.16 -26.54
CA TYR A 329 -4.14 17.01 -26.08
C TYR A 329 -2.89 16.21 -25.70
N SER A 330 -1.74 16.90 -25.73
CA SER A 330 -0.43 16.30 -25.49
C SER A 330 -0.22 15.87 -24.03
N LYS A 331 0.55 14.81 -23.82
CA LYS A 331 0.98 14.33 -22.48
C LYS A 331 1.58 15.42 -21.59
N TRP A 332 2.20 16.45 -22.16
CA TRP A 332 2.79 17.55 -21.39
C TRP A 332 1.76 18.40 -20.65
N TRP A 333 0.51 18.44 -21.13
CA TRP A 333 -0.58 19.09 -20.40
C TRP A 333 -0.94 18.33 -19.13
N ASP A 334 -0.90 16.99 -19.14
CA ASP A 334 -1.11 16.19 -17.94
C ASP A 334 -0.04 16.49 -16.88
N LEU A 335 1.23 16.54 -17.30
CA LEU A 335 2.33 16.92 -16.42
C LEU A 335 2.17 18.36 -15.90
N ALA A 336 1.81 19.31 -16.77
CA ALA A 336 1.56 20.69 -16.37
C ALA A 336 0.43 20.80 -15.33
N MET A 337 -0.63 19.99 -15.46
CA MET A 337 -1.70 19.92 -14.46
C MET A 337 -1.22 19.37 -13.13
N VAL A 338 -0.35 18.35 -13.10
CA VAL A 338 0.26 17.85 -11.85
C VAL A 338 1.09 18.96 -11.18
N ILE A 339 1.91 19.70 -11.94
CA ILE A 339 2.69 20.83 -11.40
C ILE A 339 1.77 21.97 -10.94
N PHE A 340 0.68 22.24 -11.65
CA PHE A 340 -0.32 23.23 -11.23
C PHE A 340 -0.97 22.83 -9.89
N ILE A 341 -1.36 21.57 -9.73
CA ILE A 341 -1.90 21.03 -8.47
C ILE A 341 -0.87 21.16 -7.34
N LEU A 342 0.41 20.85 -7.61
CA LEU A 342 1.50 21.04 -6.64
C LEU A 342 1.58 22.49 -6.15
N MET A 343 1.60 23.45 -7.08
CA MET A 343 1.67 24.88 -6.76
C MET A 343 0.43 25.32 -5.98
N LEU A 344 -0.75 24.87 -6.37
CA LEU A 344 -2.01 25.16 -5.69
C LEU A 344 -2.01 24.60 -4.25
N LEU A 345 -1.51 23.38 -4.03
CA LEU A 345 -1.37 22.80 -2.69
C LEU A 345 -0.37 23.57 -1.82
N ARG A 346 0.75 24.03 -2.38
CA ARG A 346 1.72 24.88 -1.64
C ARG A 346 1.10 26.22 -1.23
N VAL A 347 0.28 26.82 -2.09
CA VAL A 347 -0.48 28.04 -1.77
C VAL A 347 -1.54 27.77 -0.68
N ILE A 348 -2.27 26.67 -0.77
CA ILE A 348 -3.21 26.25 0.29
C ILE A 348 -2.48 26.04 1.61
N PHE A 349 -1.33 25.37 1.60
CA PHE A 349 -0.51 25.15 2.79
C PHE A 349 -0.08 26.47 3.44
N PHE A 350 0.34 27.46 2.64
CA PHE A 350 0.64 28.80 3.11
C PHE A 350 -0.56 29.46 3.81
N PHE A 351 -1.74 29.40 3.21
CA PHE A 351 -2.96 29.95 3.82
C PHE A 351 -3.36 29.22 5.09
N ILE A 352 -3.21 27.90 5.16
CA ILE A 352 -3.48 27.11 6.37
C ILE A 352 -2.57 27.54 7.52
N LEU A 353 -1.26 27.66 7.28
CA LEU A 353 -0.32 28.11 8.29
C LEU A 353 -0.63 29.54 8.74
N LYS A 354 -0.96 30.44 7.81
CA LYS A 354 -1.30 31.84 8.11
C LYS A 354 -2.62 31.96 8.88
N PHE A 355 -3.62 31.13 8.55
CA PHE A 355 -4.88 31.08 9.27
C PHE A 355 -4.67 30.55 10.68
N LYS A 356 -3.87 29.49 10.87
CA LYS A 356 -3.56 28.92 12.18
C LYS A 356 -2.78 29.92 13.05
N GLU A 357 -1.81 30.64 12.48
CA GLU A 357 -1.08 31.71 13.17
C GLU A 357 -2.02 32.80 13.69
N ARG A 358 -3.06 33.18 12.94
CA ARG A 358 -4.02 34.21 13.35
C ARG A 358 -5.10 33.68 14.31
N ALA A 359 -5.54 32.45 14.12
CA ALA A 359 -6.62 31.83 14.88
C ALA A 359 -6.18 31.40 16.28
N VAL A 360 -4.95 30.87 16.44
CA VAL A 360 -4.44 30.41 17.74
C VAL A 360 -4.46 31.50 18.83
N PRO A 361 -3.89 32.71 18.64
CA PRO A 361 -3.94 33.75 19.66
C PRO A 361 -5.36 34.27 19.90
N PHE A 362 -6.20 34.30 18.87
CA PHE A 362 -7.60 34.71 18.99
C PHE A 362 -8.41 33.70 19.83
N LEU A 363 -8.27 32.41 19.55
CA LEU A 363 -8.90 31.33 20.33
C LEU A 363 -8.38 31.32 21.77
N HIS A 364 -7.08 31.48 21.98
CA HIS A 364 -6.50 31.59 23.32
C HIS A 364 -7.03 32.81 24.08
N SER A 365 -7.18 33.96 23.40
CA SER A 365 -7.80 35.16 23.98
C SER A 365 -9.25 34.93 24.39
N ILE A 366 -10.05 34.23 23.58
CA ILE A 366 -11.44 33.90 23.92
C ILE A 366 -11.49 32.93 25.09
N TYR A 367 -10.68 31.87 25.05
CA TYR A 367 -10.68 30.83 26.08
C TYR A 367 -10.21 31.39 27.44
N THR A 368 -9.18 32.23 27.44
CA THR A 368 -8.71 32.93 28.65
C THR A 368 -9.76 33.89 29.18
N LYS A 369 -10.45 34.67 28.33
CA LYS A 369 -11.56 35.53 28.75
C LYS A 369 -12.69 34.74 29.40
N GLN A 370 -13.13 33.64 28.79
CA GLN A 370 -14.18 32.78 29.35
C GLN A 370 -13.75 32.13 30.67
N THR A 371 -12.49 31.68 30.75
CA THR A 371 -11.93 31.09 31.97
C THR A 371 -11.82 32.12 33.08
N LEU A 372 -11.38 33.34 32.77
CA LEU A 372 -11.30 34.44 33.71
C LEU A 372 -12.68 34.83 34.24
N GLU A 373 -13.70 34.89 33.37
CA GLU A 373 -15.09 35.13 33.79
C GLU A 373 -15.63 34.01 34.70
N ARG A 374 -15.29 32.74 34.43
CA ARG A 374 -15.63 31.63 35.33
C ARG A 374 -14.90 31.72 36.67
N ILE A 375 -13.63 32.12 36.68
CA ILE A 375 -12.84 32.29 37.90
C ILE A 375 -13.37 33.46 38.75
N LYS A 376 -13.70 34.60 38.13
CA LYS A 376 -14.30 35.76 38.82
C LYS A 376 -15.66 35.44 39.47
N LYS A 377 -16.43 34.52 38.89
CA LYS A 377 -17.71 34.04 39.45
C LYS A 377 -17.54 33.08 40.63
N ARG A 378 -16.32 32.57 40.90
CA ARG A 378 -16.07 31.75 42.09
C ARG A 378 -16.09 32.63 43.35
N PRO A 379 -16.81 32.23 44.42
CA PRO A 379 -16.94 33.03 45.63
C PRO A 379 -15.60 33.30 46.33
N SER A 380 -14.57 32.47 46.11
CA SER A 380 -13.22 32.65 46.66
C SER A 380 -12.41 33.81 46.05
N PHE A 381 -12.82 34.33 44.87
CA PHE A 381 -12.14 35.43 44.17
C PHE A 381 -12.94 36.73 44.15
N ARG A 382 -14.12 36.75 44.80
CA ARG A 382 -14.81 38.01 45.10
C ARG A 382 -13.89 38.76 46.06
N LYS A 383 -13.34 39.91 45.63
CA LYS A 383 -12.71 40.86 46.56
C LYS A 383 -13.75 41.18 47.63
N THR A 384 -13.62 40.57 48.80
CA THR A 384 -14.27 41.07 49.99
C THR A 384 -13.76 42.50 50.16
N PRO A 385 -14.64 43.51 50.25
CA PRO A 385 -14.17 44.84 50.62
C PRO A 385 -13.42 44.67 51.95
N SER A 386 -12.18 45.14 51.99
CA SER A 386 -11.43 45.21 53.23
C SER A 386 -12.21 46.10 54.17
N PHE A 387 -12.97 45.50 55.08
CA PHE A 387 -13.54 46.25 56.19
C PHE A 387 -12.35 46.85 56.94
N ALA A 388 -12.33 48.18 57.05
CA ALA A 388 -11.40 48.88 57.91
C ALA A 388 -11.71 48.47 59.35
N SER A 389 -11.02 47.44 59.84
CA SER A 389 -11.08 47.04 61.24
C SER A 389 -10.45 48.16 62.07
N LYS A 390 -11.29 49.03 62.64
CA LYS A 390 -10.92 49.92 63.75
C LYS A 390 -10.73 49.12 65.05
N ARG A 391 -9.98 48.02 65.02
CA ARG A 391 -9.56 47.36 66.26
C ARG A 391 -8.22 47.96 66.66
N HIS A 392 -8.27 48.91 67.59
CA HIS A 392 -7.08 49.33 68.31
C HIS A 392 -6.56 48.11 69.07
N GLN A 393 -5.54 47.47 68.51
CA GLN A 393 -4.80 46.42 69.20
C GLN A 393 -3.47 47.08 69.59
N PRO A 394 -3.19 47.27 70.90
CA PRO A 394 -1.91 47.83 71.30
C PRO A 394 -0.82 46.85 70.88
N LEU A 395 0.15 47.33 70.10
CA LEU A 395 1.33 46.59 69.69
C LEU A 395 2.19 46.33 70.94
N HIS A 396 2.21 45.09 71.41
CA HIS A 396 3.28 44.66 72.31
C HIS A 396 4.53 44.34 71.47
N PRO A 397 5.73 44.85 71.83
CA PRO A 397 6.97 44.52 71.15
C PRO A 397 7.32 43.04 71.31
N LEU A 398 7.78 42.42 70.22
CA LEU A 398 8.19 41.00 70.11
C LEU A 398 9.42 40.61 70.98
N SER A 399 9.94 41.50 71.82
CA SER A 399 11.09 41.23 72.70
C SER A 399 10.73 40.60 74.05
N SER A 400 9.46 40.26 74.30
CA SER A 400 9.01 39.69 75.57
C SER A 400 8.79 38.17 75.55
N GLN A 401 9.25 37.47 74.51
CA GLN A 401 9.12 36.00 74.38
C GLN A 401 10.46 35.26 74.27
N GLU A 402 11.56 35.89 74.68
CA GLU A 402 12.83 35.20 74.93
C GLU A 402 12.97 34.93 76.43
N GLY A 403 12.50 33.77 76.85
CA GLY A 403 12.64 33.31 78.21
C GLY A 403 11.52 32.38 78.57
N LEU A 404 11.67 31.10 78.20
CA LEU A 404 11.32 29.92 79.01
C LEU A 404 11.53 28.67 78.15
N ASN A 405 12.77 28.16 78.23
CA ASN A 405 13.13 26.77 78.49
C ASN A 405 12.57 25.64 77.59
N SER A 406 13.48 25.02 76.82
CA SER A 406 13.56 23.55 76.64
C SER A 406 13.69 22.84 78.00
N PRO A 407 13.62 21.49 78.14
CA PRO A 407 13.20 20.40 77.26
C PRO A 407 12.08 19.54 77.95
N SER A 408 11.59 18.42 77.43
CA SER A 408 12.12 17.06 77.66
C SER A 408 11.07 16.01 77.27
N TYR A 409 11.58 14.87 76.77
CA TYR A 409 10.94 13.57 76.47
C TYR A 409 10.23 13.40 75.13
#